data_AF-A0A431JZR6-F1
#
_entry.id   AF-A0A431JZR6-F1
#
_cell.length_a   1.000
_cell.length_b   1.000
_cell.length_c   1.000
_cell.angle_alpha   90.00
_cell.angle_beta   90.00
_cell.angle_gamma   90.00
#
_symmetry.space_group_name_H-M   'P 1'
#
loop_
_entity.id
_entity.type
_entity.pdbx_description
1 polymer ?
#
loop_
_entity_poly.entity_id
_entity_poly.type
_entity_poly.pdbx_seq_one_letter_code
_entity_poly.pdbx_strand_id
1 'polypeptide(L)' 'MSFRSIAQIAGAAMTAQSLRLNTVASNLANAQTAAPSEDKTYHARKPVFATYYQGSADGQPAAAGVRVLDVVQ' A
#
# COMPACT_ATOMS: atom_id res chain seq x y z
N MET A 1 19.22 -15.69 3.42
CA MET A 1 17.77 -15.43 3.21
C MET A 1 17.00 -16.73 3.03
N SER A 2 15.95 -16.96 3.83
CA SER A 2 15.15 -18.20 3.75
C SER A 2 14.01 -18.08 2.72
N PHE A 3 13.53 -19.20 2.16
CA PHE A 3 12.35 -19.22 1.28
C PHE A 3 11.12 -18.60 1.95
N ARG A 4 10.93 -18.86 3.26
CA ARG A 4 9.85 -18.26 4.05
C ARG A 4 9.90 -16.73 4.01
N SER A 5 11.09 -16.15 4.16
CA SER A 5 11.28 -14.69 4.09
C SER A 5 10.95 -14.14 2.70
N ILE A 6 11.34 -14.84 1.64
CA ILE A 6 11.03 -14.46 0.25
C ILE A 6 9.51 -14.48 0.02
N ALA A 7 8.83 -15.56 0.42
CA ALA A 7 7.38 -15.70 0.26
C ALA A 7 6.61 -14.62 1.04
N GLN A 8 7.05 -14.26 2.25
CA GLN A 8 6.45 -13.19 3.03
C GLN A 8 6.61 -11.81 2.38
N ILE A 9 7.80 -11.49 1.86
CA ILE A 9 8.05 -10.22 1.17
C ILE A 9 7.20 -10.14 -0.10
N ALA A 10 7.17 -11.21 -0.91
CA ALA A 10 6.35 -11.26 -2.12
C ALA A 10 4.86 -11.11 -1.80
N GLY A 11 4.37 -11.80 -0.76
CA GLY A 11 2.98 -11.66 -0.28
C GLY A 11 2.65 -10.22 0.11
N ALA A 12 3.50 -9.60 0.94
CA ALA A 12 3.31 -8.21 1.37
C ALA A 12 3.35 -7.22 0.18
N ALA A 13 4.25 -7.45 -0.78
CA ALA A 13 4.32 -6.65 -2.01
C ALA A 13 3.07 -6.78 -2.87
N MET A 14 2.53 -7.99 -3.05
CA MET A 14 1.30 -8.22 -3.78
C MET A 14 0.12 -7.51 -3.12
N THR A 15 -0.05 -7.65 -1.79
CA THR A 15 -1.11 -6.95 -1.06
C THR A 15 -1.01 -5.43 -1.20
N ALA A 16 0.19 -4.87 -1.07
CA ALA A 16 0.41 -3.42 -1.25
C ALA A 16 0.08 -2.96 -2.67
N GLN A 17 0.46 -3.73 -3.70
CA GLN A 17 0.16 -3.40 -5.10
C GLN A 17 -1.33 -3.54 -5.42
N SER A 18 -2.01 -4.58 -4.91
CA SER A 18 -3.47 -4.71 -5.04
C SER A 18 -4.19 -3.54 -4.41
N LEU A 19 -3.77 -3.07 -3.23
CA LEU A 19 -4.34 -1.87 -2.61
C LEU A 19 -4.10 -0.62 -3.47
N ARG A 20 -2.88 -0.46 -4.02
CA ARG A 20 -2.56 0.66 -4.93
C ARG A 20 -3.49 0.67 -6.14
N LEU A 21 -3.66 -0.48 -6.79
CA LEU A 21 -4.54 -0.63 -7.96
C LEU A 21 -6.00 -0.33 -7.60
N ASN A 22 -6.49 -0.88 -6.48
CA ASN A 22 -7.86 -0.63 -6.02
C ASN A 22 -8.09 0.85 -5.70
N THR A 23 -7.09 1.54 -5.15
CA THR A 23 -7.20 2.97 -4.84
C THR A 23 -7.24 3.81 -6.12
N VAL A 24 -6.38 3.50 -7.09
CA VAL A 24 -6.41 4.15 -8.41
C VAL A 24 -7.74 3.90 -9.11
N ALA A 25 -8.24 2.66 -9.10
CA ALA A 25 -9.53 2.31 -9.69
C ALA A 25 -10.69 3.04 -9.01
N SER A 26 -10.69 3.12 -7.67
CA SER A 26 -11.71 3.86 -6.91
C SER A 26 -11.68 5.35 -7.22
N ASN A 27 -10.49 5.95 -7.27
CA ASN A 27 -10.35 7.37 -7.62
C ASN A 27 -10.87 7.63 -9.03
N LEU A 28 -10.53 6.79 -10.00
CA LEU A 28 -11.00 6.91 -11.38
C LEU A 28 -12.53 6.76 -11.46
N ALA A 29 -13.10 5.78 -10.76
CA ALA A 29 -14.55 5.54 -10.76
C ALA A 29 -15.37 6.70 -10.16
N ASN A 30 -14.77 7.50 -9.27
CA ASN A 30 -15.45 8.62 -8.61
C ASN A 30 -14.98 10.01 -9.10
N ALA A 31 -14.07 10.07 -10.07
CA ALA A 31 -13.44 11.33 -10.52
C ALA A 31 -14.45 12.34 -11.12
N GLN A 32 -15.60 11.87 -11.59
CA GLN A 32 -16.65 12.69 -12.23
C GLN A 32 -17.97 12.64 -11.47
N THR A 33 -17.96 12.17 -10.23
CA THR A 33 -19.17 12.13 -9.41
C THR A 33 -19.59 13.55 -9.03
N ALA A 34 -20.81 13.94 -9.40
CA ALA A 34 -21.39 15.21 -8.99
C ALA A 34 -21.77 15.15 -7.50
N ALA A 35 -21.42 16.20 -6.76
CA ALA A 35 -21.77 16.36 -5.36
C ALA A 35 -22.73 17.56 -5.18
N PRO A 36 -23.70 17.48 -4.25
CA PRO A 36 -24.67 18.54 -4.00
C PRO A 36 -24.08 19.78 -3.31
N SER A 37 -22.87 19.66 -2.75
CA SER A 37 -22.16 20.72 -2.05
C SER A 37 -20.66 20.38 -1.96
N GLU A 38 -19.83 21.39 -1.70
CA GLU A 38 -18.37 21.23 -1.64
C GLU A 38 -17.93 20.17 -0.63
N ASP A 39 -18.53 20.14 0.56
CA ASP A 39 -18.24 19.19 1.65
C ASP A 39 -18.62 17.74 1.33
N LYS A 40 -19.43 17.51 0.29
CA LYS A 40 -19.82 16.19 -0.20
C LYS A 40 -19.03 15.75 -1.43
N THR A 41 -18.08 16.56 -1.88
CA THR A 41 -17.26 16.25 -3.07
C THR A 41 -16.35 15.07 -2.79
N TYR A 42 -16.16 14.22 -3.80
CA TYR A 42 -15.23 13.10 -3.68
C TYR A 42 -13.78 13.62 -3.61
N HIS A 43 -13.06 13.18 -2.58
CA HIS A 43 -11.62 13.44 -2.44
C HIS A 43 -10.80 12.20 -2.80
N ALA A 44 -9.77 12.40 -3.61
CA ALA A 44 -8.94 11.33 -4.12
C ALA A 44 -8.13 10.68 -2.99
N ARG A 45 -8.27 9.36 -2.87
CA ARG A 45 -7.58 8.55 -1.87
C ARG A 45 -6.13 8.29 -2.26
N LYS A 46 -5.22 8.29 -1.30
CA LYS A 46 -3.77 8.12 -1.51
C LYS A 46 -3.22 7.11 -0.50
N PRO A 47 -2.78 5.92 -0.93
CA PRO A 47 -2.20 4.94 -0.03
C PRO A 47 -0.78 5.36 0.35
N VAL A 48 -0.44 5.21 1.63
CA VAL A 48 0.89 5.47 2.19
C VAL A 48 1.55 4.14 2.49
N PHE A 49 2.70 3.88 1.87
CA PHE A 49 3.48 2.66 2.07
C PHE A 49 4.77 2.97 2.82
N ALA A 50 5.23 2.02 3.63
CA ALA A 50 6.52 2.11 4.29
C ALA A 50 7.29 0.80 4.19
N THR A 51 8.61 0.92 4.10
CA THR A 51 9.52 -0.21 4.22
C THR A 51 9.63 -0.64 5.67
N TYR A 52 9.74 -1.95 5.88
CA TYR A 52 10.10 -2.51 7.18
C TYR A 52 11.19 -3.55 7.00
N TYR A 53 12.06 -3.65 8.01
CA TYR A 53 13.17 -4.59 8.00
C TYR A 53 12.83 -5.74 8.94
N GLN A 54 12.88 -6.97 8.44
CA GLN A 54 12.86 -8.17 9.28
C GLN A 54 14.30 -8.44 9.73
N GLY A 55 14.47 -8.59 11.04
CA GLY A 55 15.73 -8.46 11.77
C GLY A 55 16.97 -9.11 11.13
N SER A 56 18.09 -8.43 11.25
CA SER A 56 19.43 -8.97 11.02
C SER A 56 19.87 -9.75 12.25
N ALA A 57 20.03 -11.06 12.12
CA ALA A 57 20.95 -11.80 12.98
C ALA A 57 22.36 -11.71 12.34
N ASP A 58 23.37 -11.43 13.18
CA ASP A 58 24.81 -11.38 12.92
C ASP A 58 25.25 -11.47 11.45
N GLY A 59 25.52 -10.31 10.84
CA GLY A 59 26.20 -10.20 9.55
C GLY A 59 25.37 -10.48 8.28
N GLN A 60 24.08 -10.83 8.39
CA GLN A 60 23.20 -10.99 7.22
C GLN A 60 22.49 -9.68 6.84
N PRO A 61 22.37 -9.35 5.54
CA PRO A 61 21.60 -8.21 5.08
C PRO A 61 20.13 -8.35 5.52
N ALA A 62 19.60 -7.31 6.18
CA ALA A 62 18.22 -7.28 6.66
C ALA A 62 17.24 -7.44 5.49
N ALA A 63 16.26 -8.31 5.65
CA ALA A 63 15.22 -8.51 4.66
C ALA A 63 14.26 -7.32 4.69
N ALA A 64 14.07 -6.63 3.56
CA ALA A 64 13.14 -5.50 3.47
C ALA A 64 11.79 -5.92 2.89
N GLY A 65 10.71 -5.63 3.60
CA GLY A 65 9.33 -5.79 3.16
C GLY A 65 8.58 -4.45 3.08
N VAL A 66 7.38 -4.46 2.52
CA VAL A 66 6.50 -3.28 2.43
C VAL A 66 5.26 -3.48 3.28
N ARG A 67 4.87 -2.46 4.04
CA ARG A 67 3.59 -2.41 4.75
C ARG A 67 2.79 -1.20 4.31
N VAL A 68 1.48 -1.31 4.43
CA VAL A 68 0.56 -0.18 4.28
C VAL A 68 0.49 0.52 5.62
N LEU A 69 0.71 1.83 5.64
CA LEU A 69 0.55 2.66 6.84
C LEU A 69 -0.86 3.22 6.93
N ASP A 70 -1.36 3.77 5.82
CA ASP A 70 -2.67 4.43 5.79
C ASP A 70 -3.19 4.59 4.34
N VAL A 71 -4.46 5.01 4.20
CA VAL A 71 -5.06 5.52 2.97
C VAL A 71 -5.73 6.86 3.27
N VAL A 72 -5.05 7.96 2.93
CA VAL A 72 -5.53 9.32 3.23
C VAL A 72 -6.43 9.86 2.10
N GLN A 73 -7.28 10.86 2.38
CA GLN A 73 -8.12 11.54 1.39
C GLN A 73 -7.85 13.05 1.37
#